data_AF-A0A9P8SGJ6-F1
#
_entry.id   AF-A0A9P8SGJ6-F1
#
_cell.length_a   1.000
_cell.length_b   1.000
_cell.length_c   1.000
_cell.angle_alpha   90.00
_cell.angle_beta   90.00
_cell.angle_gamma   90.00
#
_symmetry.space_group_name_H-M   'P 1'
#
loop_
_entity.id
_entity.type
_entity.pdbx_description
1 polymer ?
#
loop_
_entity_poly.entity_id
_entity_poly.type
_entity_poly.pdbx_seq_one_letter_code
_entity_poly.pdbx_strand_id
1 'polypeptide(L)'
;MPFPLHLLCELLSELERNHTRSFSIQKTQDFDVRSLVGWFDKHDTAIPRLGSEAVAFLSCLFPERRPDRVFGLSKIQLERIVQQAQCLGSSRMKELQIWQTRNGPDFATCVERVMAITDCEPRMGPKVTLQELDDVLDRIAAFSPFSSADLREETERKYRQPCSSSDDLLISLFRRLNSFEAKWLVRMLSKTTIRPLSQKDWRWADFIRFVESPPFSEFNPSCRKYPRGT
;
A
#
# COMPACT_ATOMS: atom_id res chain seq x y z
N MET A 1 9.26 3.33 -17.18
CA MET A 1 8.60 4.53 -16.61
C MET A 1 8.11 4.10 -15.25
N PRO A 2 8.49 4.79 -14.18
CA PRO A 2 8.24 4.28 -12.84
C PRO A 2 6.73 4.26 -12.55
N PHE A 3 6.25 3.13 -12.01
CA PHE A 3 4.83 2.92 -11.76
C PHE A 3 4.30 3.92 -10.70
N PRO A 4 3.23 4.69 -10.97
CA PRO A 4 2.71 5.66 -10.02
C PRO A 4 2.02 5.01 -8.80
N LEU A 5 2.28 5.52 -7.59
CA LEU A 5 1.65 5.03 -6.36
C LEU A 5 0.12 5.14 -6.38
N HIS A 6 -0.42 6.27 -6.89
CA HIS A 6 -1.86 6.52 -6.91
C HIS A 6 -2.67 5.40 -7.57
N LEU A 7 -2.15 4.75 -8.63
CA LEU A 7 -2.87 3.68 -9.33
C LEU A 7 -3.04 2.44 -8.44
N LEU A 8 -1.99 2.07 -7.69
CA LEU A 8 -2.06 0.98 -6.73
C LEU A 8 -3.04 1.33 -5.60
N CYS A 9 -2.95 2.55 -5.07
CA CYS A 9 -3.84 3.02 -4.03
C CYS A 9 -5.31 3.11 -4.49
N GLU A 10 -5.57 3.40 -5.77
CA GLU A 10 -6.92 3.37 -6.37
C GLU A 10 -7.51 1.95 -6.31
N LEU A 11 -6.73 0.94 -6.73
CA LEU A 11 -7.13 -0.47 -6.64
C LEU A 11 -7.43 -0.85 -5.19
N LEU A 12 -6.51 -0.57 -4.27
CA LEU A 12 -6.68 -0.93 -2.86
C LEU A 12 -7.92 -0.25 -2.27
N SER A 13 -8.16 1.02 -2.59
CA SER A 13 -9.38 1.72 -2.19
C SER A 13 -10.67 1.11 -2.77
N GLU A 14 -10.64 0.58 -4.00
CA GLU A 14 -11.78 -0.14 -4.60
C GLU A 14 -12.08 -1.43 -3.84
N LEU A 15 -11.05 -2.22 -3.53
CA LEU A 15 -11.20 -3.46 -2.78
C LEU A 15 -11.76 -3.17 -1.38
N GLU A 16 -11.23 -2.16 -0.69
CA GLU A 16 -11.78 -1.76 0.61
C GLU A 16 -13.26 -1.39 0.52
N ARG A 17 -13.67 -0.64 -0.53
CA ARG A 17 -15.06 -0.25 -0.74
C ARG A 17 -15.97 -1.44 -1.00
N ASN A 18 -15.49 -2.52 -1.61
CA ASN A 18 -16.26 -3.75 -1.75
C ASN A 18 -16.56 -4.41 -0.39
N HIS A 19 -15.62 -4.34 0.55
CA HIS A 19 -15.77 -4.90 1.89
C HIS A 19 -16.62 -4.07 2.84
N THR A 20 -16.75 -2.76 2.61
CA THR A 20 -17.65 -1.91 3.41
C THR A 20 -19.11 -2.03 3.00
N ARG A 21 -19.39 -2.59 1.81
CA ARG A 21 -20.76 -2.86 1.37
C ARG A 21 -21.32 -4.06 2.11
N SER A 22 -22.58 -3.95 2.57
CA SER A 22 -23.31 -5.06 3.21
C SER A 22 -23.73 -6.09 2.16
N PHE A 23 -22.77 -6.89 1.71
CA PHE A 23 -22.97 -8.01 0.82
C PHE A 23 -22.63 -9.32 1.53
N SER A 24 -23.15 -10.44 1.02
CA SER A 24 -22.68 -11.78 1.38
C SER A 24 -21.21 -11.93 1.00
N ILE A 25 -20.45 -12.73 1.75
CA ILE A 25 -19.02 -13.03 1.51
C ILE A 25 -18.75 -13.39 0.03
N GLN A 26 -19.57 -14.29 -0.54
CA GLN A 26 -19.42 -14.73 -1.94
C GLN A 26 -19.50 -13.57 -2.93
N LYS A 27 -20.49 -12.70 -2.74
CA LYS A 27 -20.72 -11.54 -3.60
C LYS A 27 -19.60 -10.51 -3.48
N THR A 28 -19.05 -10.30 -2.28
CA THR A 28 -17.86 -9.46 -2.08
C THR A 28 -16.66 -10.03 -2.84
N GLN A 29 -16.43 -11.34 -2.75
CA GLN A 29 -15.36 -12.02 -3.48
C GLN A 29 -15.51 -11.88 -5.00
N ASP A 30 -16.73 -12.03 -5.53
CA ASP A 30 -16.99 -11.86 -6.97
C ASP A 30 -16.70 -10.42 -7.42
N PHE A 31 -17.05 -9.41 -6.61
CA PHE A 31 -16.70 -8.02 -6.88
C PHE A 31 -15.20 -7.77 -6.81
N ASP A 32 -14.50 -8.34 -5.83
CA ASP A 32 -13.04 -8.19 -5.72
C ASP A 32 -12.32 -8.79 -6.91
N VAL A 33 -12.70 -9.99 -7.34
CA VAL A 33 -12.15 -10.63 -8.54
C VAL A 33 -12.40 -9.77 -9.77
N ARG A 34 -13.62 -9.24 -9.94
CA ARG A 34 -13.93 -8.37 -11.07
C ARG A 34 -13.14 -7.07 -11.06
N SER A 35 -13.02 -6.42 -9.89
CA SER A 35 -12.24 -5.19 -9.73
C SER A 35 -10.76 -5.44 -9.97
N LEU A 36 -10.20 -6.54 -9.46
CA LEU A 36 -8.83 -6.95 -9.70
C LEU A 36 -8.58 -7.18 -11.19
N VAL A 37 -9.30 -8.11 -11.82
CA VAL A 37 -9.08 -8.47 -13.22
C VAL A 37 -9.23 -7.24 -14.12
N GLY A 38 -10.32 -6.48 -13.96
CA GLY A 38 -10.55 -5.28 -14.76
C GLY A 38 -9.47 -4.21 -14.57
N TRP A 39 -8.92 -4.07 -13.37
CA TRP A 39 -7.83 -3.14 -13.11
C TRP A 39 -6.51 -3.63 -13.71
N PHE A 40 -6.16 -4.90 -13.56
CA PHE A 40 -4.95 -5.48 -14.14
C PHE A 40 -4.98 -5.42 -15.67
N ASP A 41 -6.11 -5.75 -16.31
CA ASP A 41 -6.27 -5.64 -17.76
C ASP A 41 -6.11 -4.19 -18.24
N LYS A 42 -6.73 -3.24 -17.52
CA LYS A 42 -6.66 -1.81 -17.84
C LYS A 42 -5.23 -1.25 -17.73
N HIS A 43 -4.43 -1.77 -16.80
CA HIS A 43 -3.09 -1.26 -16.49
C HIS A 43 -1.96 -2.20 -16.93
N ASP A 44 -2.24 -3.25 -17.70
CA ASP A 44 -1.30 -4.32 -18.06
C ASP A 44 0.03 -3.79 -18.61
N THR A 45 -0.05 -2.83 -19.54
CA THR A 45 1.13 -2.23 -20.18
C THR A 45 1.96 -1.35 -19.24
N ALA A 46 1.37 -0.87 -18.15
CA ALA A 46 2.03 -0.02 -17.17
C ALA A 46 2.64 -0.83 -16.02
N ILE A 47 2.07 -2.00 -15.70
CA ILE A 47 2.50 -2.82 -14.56
C ILE A 47 3.91 -3.36 -14.79
N PRO A 48 4.86 -3.11 -13.87
CA PRO A 48 6.22 -3.60 -14.01
C PRO A 48 6.26 -5.12 -13.84
N ARG A 49 6.87 -5.82 -14.80
CA ARG A 49 6.98 -7.29 -14.80
C ARG A 49 8.37 -7.81 -14.42
N LEU A 50 9.39 -6.98 -14.54
CA LEU A 50 10.79 -7.37 -14.30
C LEU A 50 11.55 -6.28 -13.54
N GLY A 51 12.65 -6.69 -12.90
CA GLY A 51 13.59 -5.78 -12.24
C GLY A 51 13.08 -5.20 -10.92
N SER A 52 13.75 -4.13 -10.47
CA SER A 52 13.47 -3.48 -9.18
C SER A 52 12.08 -2.85 -9.09
N GLU A 53 11.53 -2.39 -10.21
CA GLU A 53 10.17 -1.83 -10.24
C GLU A 53 9.10 -2.89 -9.95
N ALA A 54 9.27 -4.13 -10.43
CA ALA A 54 8.36 -5.24 -10.14
C ALA A 54 8.45 -5.67 -8.68
N VAL A 55 9.67 -5.71 -8.13
CA VAL A 55 9.90 -5.97 -6.70
C VAL A 55 9.24 -4.90 -5.83
N ALA A 56 9.37 -3.63 -6.19
CA ALA A 56 8.72 -2.51 -5.50
C ALA A 56 7.19 -2.63 -5.56
N PHE A 57 6.64 -2.95 -6.75
CA PHE A 57 5.20 -3.17 -6.92
C PHE A 57 4.68 -4.26 -5.98
N LEU A 58 5.32 -5.43 -5.99
CA LEU A 58 4.92 -6.55 -5.14
C LEU A 58 5.13 -6.27 -3.65
N SER A 59 6.19 -5.53 -3.29
CA SER A 59 6.48 -5.18 -1.90
C SER A 59 5.47 -4.19 -1.34
N CYS A 60 4.95 -3.26 -2.16
CA CYS A 60 3.87 -2.36 -1.76
C CYS A 60 2.50 -3.05 -1.75
N LEU A 61 2.26 -4.00 -2.66
CA LEU A 61 1.01 -4.77 -2.71
C LEU A 61 0.93 -5.79 -1.56
N PHE A 62 2.07 -6.33 -1.12
CA PHE A 62 2.20 -7.36 -0.08
C PHE A 62 3.26 -6.98 0.98
N PRO A 63 3.03 -5.91 1.76
CA PRO A 63 4.00 -5.46 2.77
C PRO A 63 4.30 -6.51 3.84
N GLU A 64 3.37 -7.44 4.10
CA GLU A 64 3.57 -8.58 5.00
C GLU A 64 4.57 -9.62 4.49
N ARG A 65 4.84 -9.66 3.17
CA ARG A 65 5.82 -10.56 2.53
C ARG A 65 7.25 -10.03 2.58
N ARG A 66 7.45 -8.86 3.18
CA ARG A 66 8.77 -8.27 3.46
C ARG A 66 9.09 -8.36 4.96
N PRO A 67 9.37 -9.56 5.52
CA PRO A 67 9.71 -9.70 6.93
C PRO A 67 11.07 -9.05 7.27
N ASP A 68 11.93 -8.89 6.26
CA ASP A 68 13.22 -8.20 6.32
C ASP A 68 13.11 -6.73 6.75
N ARG A 69 11.97 -6.08 6.48
CA ARG A 69 11.69 -4.68 6.86
C ARG A 69 10.97 -4.60 8.20
N VAL A 70 11.62 -4.10 9.25
CA VAL A 70 10.95 -3.75 10.50
C VAL A 70 11.05 -2.23 10.69
N PHE A 71 9.92 -1.54 10.77
CA PHE A 71 9.94 -0.07 10.85
C PHE A 71 10.13 0.44 12.28
N GLY A 72 9.69 -0.31 13.30
CA GLY A 72 9.76 0.11 14.71
C GLY A 72 8.98 1.39 15.04
N LEU A 73 8.08 1.82 14.17
CA LEU A 73 7.32 3.06 14.33
C LEU A 73 6.09 2.85 15.21
N SER A 74 5.91 3.72 16.20
CA SER A 74 4.68 3.74 17.01
C SER A 74 3.59 4.58 16.34
N LYS A 75 2.32 4.29 16.64
CA LYS A 75 1.20 5.14 16.18
C LYS A 75 1.32 6.58 16.67
N ILE A 76 1.86 6.78 17.87
CA ILE A 76 2.10 8.12 18.44
C ILE A 76 3.19 8.87 17.65
N GLN A 77 4.24 8.18 17.22
CA GLN A 77 5.26 8.77 16.35
C GLN A 77 4.69 9.15 14.99
N LEU A 78 3.93 8.25 14.37
CA LEU A 78 3.26 8.53 13.09
C LEU A 78 2.27 9.70 13.20
N GLU A 79 1.54 9.80 14.31
CA GLU A 79 0.64 10.92 14.60
C GLU A 79 1.39 12.25 14.63
N ARG A 80 2.55 12.32 15.30
CA ARG A 80 3.41 13.53 15.32
C ARG A 80 3.97 13.88 13.93
N ILE A 81 4.36 12.87 13.16
CA ILE A 81 4.84 13.04 11.78
C ILE A 81 3.74 13.62 10.89
N VAL A 82 2.53 13.06 10.94
CA VAL A 82 1.38 13.55 10.16
C VAL A 82 1.02 14.98 10.59
N GLN A 83 1.01 15.25 11.90
CA GLN A 83 0.79 16.60 12.44
C GLN A 83 1.78 17.61 11.84
N GLN A 84 3.07 17.28 11.83
CA GLN A 84 4.12 18.14 11.32
C GLN A 84 4.09 18.27 9.78
N ALA A 85 3.81 17.19 9.06
CA ALA A 85 3.75 17.20 7.61
C ALA A 85 2.57 18.02 7.07
N GLN A 86 1.43 17.97 7.75
CA GLN A 86 0.17 18.61 7.33
C GLN A 86 -0.15 19.89 8.10
N CYS A 87 0.78 20.37 8.94
CA CYS A 87 0.62 21.55 9.79
C CYS A 87 -0.72 21.55 10.57
N LEU A 88 -1.06 20.42 11.20
CA LEU A 88 -2.36 20.25 11.84
C LEU A 88 -2.45 21.10 13.12
N GLY A 89 -3.42 22.02 13.14
CA GLY A 89 -3.82 22.74 14.35
C GLY A 89 -4.62 21.86 15.33
N SER A 90 -4.88 22.38 16.52
CA SER A 90 -5.48 21.65 17.64
C SER A 90 -6.81 20.95 17.32
N SER A 91 -7.67 21.55 16.50
CA SER A 91 -8.96 20.97 16.12
C SER A 91 -8.80 19.74 15.22
N ARG A 92 -8.01 19.84 14.14
CA ARG A 92 -7.70 18.72 13.25
C ARG A 92 -6.88 17.63 13.95
N MET A 93 -6.08 18.03 14.94
CA MET A 93 -5.37 17.07 15.79
C MET A 93 -6.33 16.20 16.61
N LYS A 94 -7.39 16.79 17.18
CA LYS A 94 -8.44 16.02 17.88
C LYS A 94 -9.15 15.06 16.95
N GLU A 95 -9.44 15.47 15.71
CA GLU A 95 -10.03 14.59 14.69
C GLU A 95 -9.11 13.41 14.36
N LEU A 96 -7.81 13.64 14.22
CA LEU A 96 -6.82 12.58 14.04
C LEU A 96 -6.91 11.61 15.23
N GLN A 97 -6.84 12.11 16.46
CA GLN A 97 -6.81 11.34 17.71
C GLN A 97 -8.09 10.53 18.03
N ILE A 98 -9.15 10.62 17.22
CA ILE A 98 -10.35 9.77 17.38
C ILE A 98 -9.99 8.27 17.32
N TRP A 99 -8.89 7.89 16.66
CA TRP A 99 -8.41 6.50 16.61
C TRP A 99 -8.12 5.91 18.00
N GLN A 100 -7.88 6.75 19.01
CA GLN A 100 -7.60 6.33 20.39
C GLN A 100 -8.89 5.99 21.15
N THR A 101 -10.05 6.36 20.63
CA THR A 101 -11.35 6.07 21.26
C THR A 101 -11.72 4.60 21.07
N ARG A 102 -12.45 4.01 22.04
CA ARG A 102 -12.78 2.57 22.07
C ARG A 102 -13.50 2.07 20.81
N ASN A 103 -14.29 2.92 20.17
CA ASN A 103 -15.05 2.61 18.95
C ASN A 103 -14.64 3.52 17.78
N GLY A 104 -13.44 4.11 17.84
CA GLY A 104 -12.91 4.94 16.77
C GLY A 104 -12.57 4.12 15.52
N PRO A 105 -12.50 4.75 14.34
CA PRO A 105 -11.94 4.10 13.16
C PRO A 105 -10.43 3.85 13.37
N ASP A 106 -9.84 3.02 12.51
CA ASP A 106 -8.39 2.78 12.56
C ASP A 106 -7.59 4.04 12.23
N PHE A 107 -6.33 4.07 12.69
CA PHE A 107 -5.45 5.22 12.53
C PHE A 107 -5.29 5.67 11.07
N ALA A 108 -5.19 4.73 10.12
CA ALA A 108 -5.05 5.06 8.71
C ALA A 108 -6.30 5.77 8.16
N THR A 109 -7.50 5.34 8.57
CA THR A 109 -8.75 6.01 8.23
C THR A 109 -8.86 7.40 8.86
N CYS A 110 -8.37 7.60 10.09
CA CYS A 110 -8.28 8.94 10.67
C CYS A 110 -7.35 9.87 9.87
N VAL A 111 -6.18 9.36 9.44
CA VAL A 111 -5.24 10.11 8.59
C VAL A 111 -5.90 10.53 7.27
N GLU A 112 -6.61 9.60 6.61
CA GLU A 112 -7.36 9.90 5.39
C GLU A 112 -8.35 11.05 5.62
N ARG A 113 -9.21 10.95 6.63
CA ARG A 113 -10.24 11.95 6.91
C ARG A 113 -9.66 13.34 7.12
N VAL A 114 -8.61 13.45 7.93
CA VAL A 114 -7.99 14.74 8.22
C VAL A 114 -7.32 15.32 6.98
N MET A 115 -6.66 14.49 6.16
CA MET A 115 -5.98 14.95 4.93
C MET A 115 -6.94 15.25 3.78
N ALA A 116 -8.10 14.59 3.72
CA ALA A 116 -9.07 14.75 2.62
C ALA A 116 -9.59 16.18 2.47
N ILE A 117 -9.61 16.94 3.56
CA ILE A 117 -10.00 18.36 3.58
C ILE A 117 -9.11 19.20 2.65
N THR A 118 -7.85 18.78 2.42
CA THR A 118 -6.87 19.50 1.59
C THR A 118 -6.53 18.78 0.29
N ASP A 119 -7.29 17.76 -0.13
CA ASP A 119 -7.03 17.06 -1.40
C ASP A 119 -7.23 17.93 -2.64
N CYS A 120 -8.03 19.00 -2.52
CA CYS A 120 -8.21 19.96 -3.61
C CYS A 120 -6.96 20.83 -3.85
N GLU A 121 -6.02 20.87 -2.90
CA GLU A 121 -4.81 21.66 -3.00
C GLU A 121 -3.72 20.87 -3.73
N PRO A 122 -2.93 21.51 -4.61
CA PRO A 122 -1.82 20.84 -5.27
C PRO A 122 -0.80 20.37 -4.23
N ARG A 123 -0.42 19.08 -4.31
CA ARG A 123 0.62 18.52 -3.45
C ARG A 123 1.99 19.05 -3.84
N MET A 124 2.87 19.17 -2.84
CA MET A 124 4.24 19.63 -3.06
C MET A 124 4.99 18.59 -3.91
N GLY A 125 5.82 19.02 -4.86
CA GLY A 125 6.74 18.14 -5.57
C GLY A 125 6.12 17.15 -6.56
N PRO A 126 6.93 16.23 -7.13
CA PRO A 126 6.47 15.25 -8.10
C PRO A 126 5.62 14.15 -7.45
N LYS A 127 4.74 13.54 -8.25
CA LYS A 127 3.96 12.36 -7.83
C LYS A 127 4.89 11.24 -7.36
N VAL A 128 4.53 10.61 -6.25
CA VAL A 128 5.30 9.50 -5.68
C VAL A 128 5.14 8.26 -6.56
N THR A 129 6.26 7.60 -6.84
CA THR A 129 6.29 6.32 -7.58
C THR A 129 6.45 5.15 -6.62
N LEU A 130 6.09 3.93 -7.04
CA LEU A 130 6.27 2.75 -6.20
C LEU A 130 7.73 2.45 -5.91
N GLN A 131 8.61 2.63 -6.89
CA GLN A 131 10.05 2.44 -6.68
C GLN A 131 10.59 3.44 -5.66
N GLU A 132 10.23 4.72 -5.78
CA GLU A 132 10.61 5.74 -4.81
C GLU A 132 10.09 5.42 -3.41
N LEU A 133 8.82 5.01 -3.31
CA LEU A 133 8.24 4.63 -2.03
C LEU A 133 8.99 3.43 -1.43
N ASP A 134 9.23 2.39 -2.22
CA ASP A 134 9.92 1.17 -1.79
C ASP A 134 11.33 1.47 -1.28
N ASP A 135 12.06 2.34 -1.99
CA ASP A 135 13.37 2.84 -1.60
C ASP A 135 13.33 3.62 -0.27
N VAL A 136 12.31 4.45 -0.05
CA VAL A 136 12.12 5.17 1.22
C VAL A 136 11.77 4.21 2.35
N LEU A 137 10.95 3.18 2.09
CA LEU A 137 10.62 2.16 3.09
C LEU A 137 11.86 1.34 3.48
N ASP A 138 12.75 0.99 2.55
CA ASP A 138 14.05 0.37 2.87
C ASP A 138 14.89 1.25 3.78
N ARG A 139 14.99 2.56 3.48
CA ARG A 139 15.70 3.52 4.33
C ARG A 139 15.12 3.60 5.73
N ILE A 140 13.80 3.70 5.86
CA ILE A 140 13.13 3.77 7.17
C ILE A 140 13.38 2.46 7.94
N ALA A 141 13.24 1.31 7.29
CA ALA A 141 13.50 0.02 7.90
C ALA A 141 14.96 -0.12 8.36
N ALA A 142 15.91 0.45 7.63
CA ALA A 142 17.33 0.36 7.97
C ALA A 142 17.70 1.04 9.30
N PHE A 143 16.90 2.01 9.76
CA PHE A 143 17.05 2.61 11.09
C PHE A 143 16.66 1.68 12.24
N SER A 144 15.90 0.62 11.96
CA SER A 144 15.51 -0.34 13.00
C SER A 144 16.58 -1.41 13.18
N PRO A 145 17.04 -1.67 14.42
CA PRO A 145 17.97 -2.77 14.69
C PRO A 145 17.34 -4.16 14.47
N PHE A 146 16.00 -4.23 14.37
CA PHE A 146 15.25 -5.47 14.14
C PHE A 146 15.07 -5.79 12.65
N SER A 147 15.44 -4.88 11.75
CA SER A 147 15.51 -5.18 10.32
C SER A 147 16.69 -6.09 10.00
N SER A 148 16.59 -6.83 8.90
CA SER A 148 17.66 -7.75 8.47
C SER A 148 19.00 -7.01 8.29
N ALA A 149 20.11 -7.70 8.59
CA ALA A 149 21.45 -7.14 8.42
C ALA A 149 21.72 -6.79 6.95
N ASP A 150 21.39 -7.71 6.04
CA ASP A 150 21.56 -7.53 4.60
C ASP A 150 20.86 -6.26 4.08
N LEU A 151 19.62 -5.99 4.51
CA LEU A 151 18.89 -4.78 4.14
C LEU A 151 19.58 -3.51 4.64
N ARG A 152 20.07 -3.54 5.89
CA ARG A 152 20.78 -2.40 6.49
C ARG A 152 22.07 -2.10 5.74
N GLU A 153 22.88 -3.12 5.48
CA GLU A 153 24.14 -3.01 4.73
C GLU A 153 23.92 -2.57 3.28
N GLU A 154 22.92 -3.12 2.59
CA GLU A 154 22.56 -2.71 1.23
C GLU A 154 22.13 -1.25 1.20
N THR A 155 21.28 -0.83 2.15
CA THR A 155 20.78 0.54 2.23
C THR A 155 21.93 1.52 2.49
N GLU A 156 22.84 1.20 3.42
CA GLU A 156 24.03 2.00 3.71
C GLU A 156 24.94 2.13 2.48
N ARG A 157 25.14 1.03 1.75
CA ARG A 157 25.94 1.02 0.51
C ARG A 157 25.31 1.86 -0.58
N LYS A 158 23.99 1.75 -0.75
CA LYS A 158 23.20 2.45 -1.78
C LYS A 158 23.10 3.95 -1.49
N TYR A 159 22.96 4.33 -0.23
CA TYR A 159 22.76 5.72 0.20
C TYR A 159 23.94 6.20 1.04
N ARG A 160 25.05 6.52 0.36
CA ARG A 160 26.33 6.98 0.94
C ARG A 160 26.26 8.33 1.70
N GLN A 161 25.08 8.93 1.86
CA GLN A 161 24.89 10.25 2.50
C GLN A 161 24.31 10.10 3.92
N PRO A 162 24.50 11.09 4.81
CA PRO A 162 23.91 11.07 6.14
C PRO A 162 22.40 10.85 6.01
N CYS A 163 21.90 9.72 6.51
CA CYS A 163 20.51 9.39 6.35
C CYS A 163 19.66 10.48 7.02
N SER A 164 18.81 11.16 6.25
CA SER A 164 17.71 11.95 6.81
C SER A 164 16.96 11.07 7.80
N SER A 165 16.54 11.61 8.96
CA SER A 165 15.88 10.79 9.96
C SER A 165 14.65 10.08 9.37
N SER A 166 14.25 8.95 9.96
CA SER A 166 13.02 8.25 9.57
C SER A 166 11.82 9.20 9.49
N ASP A 167 11.76 10.15 10.41
CA ASP A 167 10.68 11.13 10.53
C ASP A 167 10.74 12.11 9.37
N ASP A 168 11.92 12.62 8.98
CA ASP A 168 12.08 13.55 7.86
C ASP A 168 11.68 12.91 6.52
N LEU A 169 12.06 11.64 6.32
CA LEU A 169 11.67 10.88 5.13
C LEU A 169 10.15 10.73 5.03
N LEU A 170 9.49 10.41 6.15
CA LEU A 170 8.04 10.29 6.20
C LEU A 170 7.34 11.64 6.07
N ILE A 171 7.84 12.70 6.70
CA ILE A 171 7.31 14.05 6.54
C ILE A 171 7.35 14.48 5.08
N SER A 172 8.46 14.20 4.39
CA SER A 172 8.62 14.47 2.97
C SER A 172 7.58 13.72 2.14
N LEU A 173 7.35 12.43 2.41
CA LEU A 173 6.30 11.67 1.74
C LEU A 173 4.91 12.24 2.01
N PHE A 174 4.52 12.42 3.28
CA PHE A 174 3.17 12.89 3.63
C PHE A 174 2.83 14.26 3.01
N ARG A 175 3.81 15.15 2.79
CA ARG A 175 3.59 16.43 2.10
C ARG A 175 3.23 16.30 0.62
N ARG A 176 3.58 15.18 0.00
CA ARG A 176 3.41 14.90 -1.44
C ARG A 176 2.20 14.02 -1.74
N LEU A 177 1.68 13.33 -0.73
CA LEU A 177 0.60 12.36 -0.86
C LEU A 177 -0.77 13.01 -0.67
N ASN A 178 -1.75 12.47 -1.40
CA ASN A 178 -3.17 12.72 -1.13
C ASN A 178 -3.67 11.86 0.04
N SER A 179 -4.87 12.15 0.52
CA SER A 179 -5.46 11.50 1.69
C SER A 179 -5.51 9.97 1.58
N PHE A 180 -5.98 9.45 0.44
CA PHE A 180 -6.10 8.01 0.22
C PHE A 180 -4.73 7.34 0.06
N GLU A 181 -3.76 8.01 -0.56
CA GLU A 181 -2.38 7.49 -0.67
C GLU A 181 -1.71 7.45 0.71
N ALA A 182 -1.91 8.49 1.53
CA ALA A 182 -1.43 8.55 2.91
C ALA A 182 -2.04 7.44 3.78
N LYS A 183 -3.34 7.14 3.62
CA LYS A 183 -3.97 5.98 4.27
C LYS A 183 -3.23 4.68 3.94
N TRP A 184 -2.99 4.45 2.65
CA TRP A 184 -2.32 3.23 2.20
C TRP A 184 -0.86 3.16 2.64
N LEU A 185 -0.14 4.29 2.67
CA LEU A 185 1.20 4.36 3.27
C LEU A 185 1.19 3.91 4.73
N VAL A 186 0.27 4.46 5.55
CA VAL A 186 0.15 4.08 6.97
C VAL A 186 -0.14 2.59 7.13
N ARG A 187 -0.96 2.01 6.24
CA ARG A 187 -1.26 0.57 6.24
C ARG A 187 -0.07 -0.28 5.82
N MET A 188 0.72 0.16 4.85
CA MET A 188 1.98 -0.50 4.46
C MET A 188 2.99 -0.49 5.61
N LEU A 189 3.16 0.65 6.29
CA LEU A 189 4.02 0.79 7.47
C LEU A 189 3.55 -0.09 8.65
N SER A 190 2.24 -0.23 8.80
CA SER A 190 1.64 -1.09 9.82
C SER A 190 1.61 -2.57 9.41
N LYS A 191 1.99 -2.89 8.15
CA LYS A 191 1.82 -4.20 7.52
C LYS A 191 0.39 -4.76 7.63
N THR A 192 -0.60 -3.87 7.59
CA THR A 192 -2.03 -4.20 7.65
C THR A 192 -2.65 -4.03 6.27
N THR A 193 -2.55 -5.04 5.43
CA THR A 193 -3.20 -5.07 4.10
C THR A 193 -4.65 -5.52 4.23
N ILE A 194 -5.53 -5.13 3.30
CA ILE A 194 -6.91 -5.61 3.27
C ILE A 194 -6.89 -7.15 3.18
N ARG A 195 -7.82 -7.80 3.90
CA ARG A 195 -7.95 -9.27 3.99
C ARG A 195 -8.11 -10.08 2.69
N PRO A 196 -8.60 -9.61 1.53
CA PRO A 196 -8.63 -10.47 0.33
C PRO A 196 -7.22 -10.78 -0.17
N LEU A 197 -6.21 -9.97 0.20
CA LEU A 197 -4.78 -10.26 0.01
C LEU A 197 -4.15 -10.95 1.23
N SER A 198 -4.95 -11.40 2.21
CA SER A 198 -4.49 -12.16 3.38
C SER A 198 -4.90 -13.63 3.26
N GLN A 199 -4.02 -14.41 2.64
CA GLN A 199 -3.77 -15.86 2.68
C GLN A 199 -4.91 -16.91 2.65
N LYS A 200 -6.17 -16.65 3.05
CA LYS A 200 -7.10 -17.76 3.34
C LYS A 200 -8.10 -18.15 2.24
N ASP A 201 -8.52 -17.24 1.35
CA ASP A 201 -9.69 -17.54 0.48
C ASP A 201 -9.44 -17.45 -1.03
N TRP A 202 -8.24 -17.08 -1.46
CA TRP A 202 -7.80 -17.30 -2.84
C TRP A 202 -6.67 -18.33 -2.86
N ARG A 203 -6.71 -19.27 -3.81
CA ARG A 203 -5.59 -20.20 -4.00
C ARG A 203 -4.42 -19.35 -4.50
N TRP A 204 -3.49 -18.98 -3.61
CA TRP A 204 -2.34 -18.10 -3.87
C TRP A 204 -1.52 -18.44 -5.14
N ALA A 205 -1.65 -19.67 -5.62
CA ALA A 205 -1.09 -20.10 -6.88
C ALA A 205 -1.76 -19.47 -8.12
N ASP A 206 -3.06 -19.17 -8.09
CA ASP A 206 -3.83 -18.78 -9.28
C ASP A 206 -3.65 -17.30 -9.66
N PHE A 207 -3.67 -16.37 -8.69
CA PHE A 207 -3.23 -14.98 -8.89
C PHE A 207 -1.70 -14.79 -9.02
N ILE A 208 -0.83 -15.61 -8.40
CA ILE A 208 0.60 -15.61 -8.78
C ILE A 208 0.74 -16.02 -10.25
N ARG A 209 0.07 -17.11 -10.67
CA ARG A 209 0.02 -17.51 -12.09
C ARG A 209 -0.61 -16.43 -12.97
N PHE A 210 -1.64 -15.72 -12.51
CA PHE A 210 -2.27 -14.61 -13.24
C PHE A 210 -1.32 -13.41 -13.42
N VAL A 211 -0.54 -13.06 -12.39
CA VAL A 211 0.44 -11.97 -12.42
C VAL A 211 1.71 -12.37 -13.18
N GLU A 212 2.07 -13.65 -13.18
CA GLU A 212 3.24 -14.21 -13.88
C GLU A 212 2.92 -14.70 -15.31
N SER A 213 1.65 -14.74 -15.74
CA SER A 213 1.28 -15.16 -17.09
C SER A 213 1.67 -14.10 -18.14
N PRO A 214 2.09 -14.52 -19.35
CA PRO A 214 2.33 -13.61 -20.48
C PRO A 214 1.02 -12.91 -20.93
N PRO A 215 1.10 -11.83 -21.74
CA PRO A 215 -0.03 -10.94 -21.98
C PRO A 215 -1.27 -11.66 -22.53
N PHE A 216 -2.42 -11.11 -22.14
CA PHE A 216 -3.81 -11.59 -22.22
C PHE A 216 -4.40 -11.93 -23.61
N SER A 217 -3.58 -12.30 -24.60
CA SER A 217 -4.06 -12.69 -25.93
C SER A 217 -4.52 -14.15 -26.05
N GLU A 218 -4.34 -14.99 -25.03
CA GLU A 218 -4.63 -16.44 -25.12
C GLU A 218 -5.63 -16.99 -24.08
N PHE A 219 -6.20 -16.15 -23.20
CA PHE A 219 -7.17 -16.64 -22.21
C PHE A 219 -8.58 -16.74 -22.81
N ASN A 220 -8.89 -17.90 -23.40
CA ASN A 220 -10.24 -18.25 -23.85
C ASN A 220 -11.13 -18.63 -22.64
N PRO A 221 -12.24 -17.92 -22.37
CA PRO A 221 -13.09 -18.18 -21.20
C PRO A 221 -13.92 -19.48 -21.27
N SER A 222 -13.69 -20.34 -22.26
CA SER A 222 -14.51 -21.54 -22.51
C SER A 222 -14.08 -22.82 -21.75
N CYS A 223 -13.09 -22.77 -20.87
CA CYS A 223 -12.60 -23.96 -20.16
C CYS A 223 -12.96 -23.97 -18.66
N ARG A 224 -14.25 -24.02 -18.34
CA ARG A 224 -14.75 -24.63 -17.10
C ARG A 224 -15.68 -25.80 -17.45
N LYS A 225 -15.10 -26.93 -17.86
CA LYS A 225 -15.78 -28.23 -17.72
C LYS A 225 -15.49 -28.74 -16.32
N TYR A 226 -16.49 -28.67 -15.44
CA TYR A 226 -16.50 -29.40 -14.18
C TYR A 226 -16.51 -30.90 -14.47
N PRO A 227 -15.64 -31.72 -13.86
CA PRO A 227 -15.92 -33.14 -13.76
C PRO A 227 -17.01 -33.35 -12.70
N ARG A 228 -18.20 -33.79 -13.14
CA ARG A 228 -19.11 -34.52 -12.25
C ARG A 228 -18.60 -35.96 -12.16
N GLY A 229 -18.32 -36.43 -10.96
CA GLY A 229 -18.31 -37.85 -10.58
C GLY A 229 -19.00 -37.91 -9.22
N THR A 230 -20.23 -38.43 -9.13
CA THR A 230 -20.60 -39.85 -8.93
C THR A 230 -20.02 -40.42 -7.65
#